data_AF-B8L5P0-F1
#
_entry.id   AF-B8L5P0-F1
#
_cell.length_a   1.000
_cell.length_b   1.000
_cell.length_c   1.000
_cell.angle_alpha   90.00
_cell.angle_beta   90.00
_cell.angle_gamma   90.00
#
_symmetry.space_group_name_H-M   'P 1'
#
loop_
_entity.id
_entity.type
_entity.pdbx_description
1 polymer ?
#
loop_
_entity_poly.entity_id
_entity_poly.type
_entity_poly.pdbx_seq_one_letter_code
_entity_poly.pdbx_strand_id
1 'polypeptide(L)'
;MFELRAAHLPEIARRMKSSSALALNRLAGRRSTVWQPGYFDHAVRAEESLARQALYILGNPVRAGLAGQIGEYPHAWSVWA
;
A
#
# COMPACT_ATOMS: atom_id res chain seq x y z
N MET A 1 12.30 -3.59 -4.20
CA MET A 1 11.27 -3.84 -5.22
C MET A 1 10.88 -5.31 -5.10
N PHE A 2 9.60 -5.64 -4.88
CA PHE A 2 9.17 -7.03 -4.77
C PHE A 2 8.79 -7.55 -6.15
N GLU A 3 9.40 -8.65 -6.56
CA GLU A 3 9.08 -9.36 -7.79
C GLU A 3 8.30 -10.63 -7.46
N LEU A 4 7.21 -10.87 -8.19
CA LEU A 4 6.42 -12.07 -8.03
C LEU A 4 7.04 -13.20 -8.84
N ARG A 5 7.68 -14.14 -8.15
CA ARG A 5 8.30 -15.30 -8.81
C ARG A 5 7.28 -16.40 -9.17
N ALA A 6 6.34 -16.69 -8.28
CA ALA A 6 5.36 -17.77 -8.46
C ALA A 6 3.96 -17.50 -7.88
N ALA A 7 3.80 -16.44 -7.08
CA ALA A 7 2.53 -16.11 -6.44
C ALA A 7 1.76 -15.05 -7.26
N HIS A 8 0.44 -15.19 -7.33
CA HIS A 8 -0.41 -14.19 -7.99
C HIS A 8 -0.77 -13.04 -7.03
N LEU A 9 -0.93 -11.83 -7.58
CA LEU A 9 -1.31 -10.63 -6.81
C LEU A 9 -2.54 -10.83 -5.88
N PRO A 10 -3.62 -11.53 -6.28
CA PRO A 10 -4.77 -11.74 -5.40
C PRO A 10 -4.42 -12.48 -4.11
N GLU A 11 -3.50 -13.45 -4.18
CA GLU A 11 -3.15 -14.27 -3.02
C GLU A 11 -2.40 -13.46 -1.97
N ILE A 12 -1.46 -12.62 -2.42
CA ILE A 12 -0.70 -11.73 -1.55
C ILE A 12 -1.60 -10.67 -0.94
N ALA A 13 -2.44 -10.02 -1.76
CA ALA A 13 -3.39 -9.03 -1.27
C ALA A 13 -4.32 -9.64 -0.21
N ARG A 14 -4.84 -10.85 -0.46
CA ARG A 14 -5.69 -11.57 0.49
C ARG A 14 -4.96 -11.86 1.81
N ARG A 15 -3.74 -12.39 1.75
CA ARG A 15 -2.96 -12.74 2.94
C ARG A 15 -2.55 -11.51 3.76
N MET A 16 -2.13 -10.44 3.09
CA MET A 16 -1.78 -9.17 3.73
C MET A 16 -3.00 -8.55 4.42
N LYS A 17 -4.15 -8.48 3.73
CA LYS A 17 -5.39 -7.93 4.30
C LYS A 17 -5.92 -8.77 5.47
N SER A 18 -5.92 -10.10 5.35
CA SER A 18 -6.45 -10.96 6.42
C SER A 18 -5.60 -10.93 7.69
N SER A 19 -4.27 -11.03 7.53
CA SER A 19 -3.34 -11.02 8.67
C SER A 19 -3.34 -9.67 9.40
N SER A 20 -3.28 -8.57 8.67
CA SER A 20 -3.32 -7.22 9.25
C SER A 20 -4.67 -6.90 9.90
N ALA A 21 -5.79 -7.27 9.28
CA ALA A 21 -7.12 -7.07 9.87
C ALA A 21 -7.26 -7.85 11.19
N LEU A 22 -6.74 -9.08 11.26
CA LEU A 22 -6.75 -9.88 12.48
C LEU A 22 -5.90 -9.23 13.58
N ALA A 23 -4.69 -8.77 13.25
CA ALA A 23 -3.80 -8.10 14.20
C ALA A 23 -4.41 -6.79 14.74
N LEU A 24 -4.96 -5.95 13.85
CA LEU A 24 -5.59 -4.68 14.22
C LEU A 24 -6.84 -4.87 15.08
N ASN A 25 -7.68 -5.85 14.73
CA ASN A 25 -8.86 -6.18 15.52
C ASN A 25 -8.51 -6.68 16.93
N ARG A 26 -7.45 -7.50 17.06
CA ARG A 26 -6.92 -7.93 18.36
C ARG A 26 -6.40 -6.76 19.18
N LEU A 27 -5.60 -5.89 18.57
CA LEU A 27 -5.02 -4.71 19.24
C LEU A 27 -6.11 -3.74 19.72
N ALA A 28 -7.14 -3.53 18.90
CA ALA A 28 -8.24 -2.62 19.20
C ALA A 28 -9.40 -3.25 20.00
N GLY A 29 -9.31 -4.53 20.37
CA GLY A 29 -10.36 -5.24 21.11
C GLY A 29 -11.72 -5.30 20.39
N ARG A 30 -11.74 -5.22 19.05
CA ARG A 30 -12.98 -5.16 18.24
C ARG A 30 -13.00 -6.17 17.11
N ARG A 31 -14.17 -6.42 16.53
CA ARG A 31 -14.35 -7.29 15.36
C ARG A 31 -15.03 -6.51 14.24
N SER A 32 -14.26 -5.70 13.53
CA SER A 32 -14.73 -4.87 12.42
C SER A 32 -14.07 -5.26 11.10
N THR A 33 -14.76 -4.98 10.00
CA THR A 33 -14.15 -4.95 8.66
C THR A 33 -13.16 -3.80 8.59
N VAL A 34 -11.88 -4.12 8.44
CA VAL A 34 -10.79 -3.11 8.39
C VAL A 34 -10.55 -2.64 6.96
N TRP A 35 -10.60 -3.56 5.99
CA TRP A 35 -10.23 -3.29 4.61
C TRP A 35 -11.45 -3.28 3.69
N GLN A 36 -11.45 -2.36 2.72
CA GLN A 36 -12.38 -2.41 1.60
C GLN A 36 -12.22 -3.71 0.79
N PRO A 37 -13.32 -4.25 0.22
CA PRO A 37 -13.26 -5.39 -0.72
C PRO A 37 -12.40 -5.11 -1.95
N GLY A 38 -11.85 -6.16 -2.55
CA GLY A 38 -11.02 -6.06 -3.77
C GLY A 38 -9.66 -5.40 -3.53
N TYR A 39 -8.89 -5.16 -4.58
CA TYR A 39 -7.67 -4.37 -4.54
C TYR A 39 -7.48 -3.71 -5.92
N PHE A 40 -6.68 -2.65 -5.98
CA PHE A 40 -6.34 -2.02 -7.26
C PHE A 40 -5.08 -2.67 -7.82
N ASP A 41 -5.15 -3.15 -9.06
CA ASP A 41 -4.00 -3.59 -9.83
C ASP A 41 -3.94 -2.89 -11.18
N HIS A 42 -2.71 -2.52 -11.56
CA HIS A 42 -2.43 -1.92 -12.85
C HIS A 42 -1.04 -2.36 -13.31
N ALA A 43 -0.99 -3.05 -14.45
CA ALA A 43 0.28 -3.49 -15.04
C ALA A 43 1.02 -2.30 -15.67
N VAL A 44 2.18 -1.96 -15.12
CA VAL A 44 3.06 -0.91 -15.65
C VAL A 44 3.91 -1.52 -16.77
N ARG A 45 3.66 -1.12 -18.03
CA ARG A 45 4.25 -1.75 -19.23
C ARG A 45 5.42 -0.99 -19.86
N ALA A 46 5.63 0.27 -19.47
CA ALA A 46 6.70 1.12 -20.00
C ALA A 46 7.45 1.79 -18.85
N GLU A 47 8.77 1.94 -19.00
CA GLU A 47 9.63 2.54 -17.96
C GLU A 47 9.23 3.98 -17.62
N GLU A 48 8.81 4.76 -18.61
CA GLU A 48 8.30 6.13 -18.44
C GLU A 48 7.05 6.20 -17.54
N SER A 49 6.30 5.09 -17.45
CA SER A 49 5.13 4.98 -16.57
C SER A 49 5.53 4.71 -15.10
N LEU A 50 6.71 4.13 -14.85
CA LEU A 50 7.16 3.80 -13.50
C LEU A 50 7.45 5.05 -12.67
N ALA A 51 8.17 6.03 -13.24
CA ALA A 51 8.47 7.29 -12.56
C ALA A 51 7.18 8.06 -12.23
N ARG A 52 6.20 8.06 -13.15
CA ARG A 52 4.89 8.67 -12.92
C ARG A 52 4.14 8.00 -11.77
N GLN A 53 4.14 6.67 -11.71
CA GLN A 53 3.50 5.94 -10.61
C GLN A 53 4.22 6.13 -9.27
N ALA A 54 5.55 6.21 -9.28
CA ALA A 54 6.31 6.58 -8.09
C ALA A 54 5.90 7.97 -7.58
N LEU A 55 5.88 8.99 -8.45
CA LEU A 55 5.45 10.34 -8.09
C LEU A 55 4.00 10.39 -7.62
N TYR A 56 3.11 9.59 -8.22
CA TYR A 56 1.73 9.46 -7.76
C TYR A 56 1.67 8.96 -6.32
N ILE A 57 2.39 7.87 -6.00
CA ILE A 57 2.43 7.30 -4.65
C ILE A 57 3.01 8.32 -3.65
N LEU A 58 4.09 9.00 -4.02
CA LEU A 58 4.76 10.01 -3.18
C LEU A 58 3.90 11.26 -2.95
N GLY A 59 3.07 11.63 -3.93
CA GLY A 59 2.14 12.76 -3.83
C GLY A 59 0.85 12.45 -3.07
N ASN A 60 0.51 11.18 -2.82
CA ASN A 60 -0.74 10.81 -2.15
C ASN A 60 -0.91 11.43 -0.74
N PRO A 61 0.13 11.46 0.12
CA PRO A 61 0.02 12.13 1.42
C PRO A 61 -0.28 13.62 1.30
N VAL A 62 0.36 14.32 0.36
CA VAL A 62 0.12 15.75 0.11
C VAL A 62 -1.31 15.97 -0.37
N ARG A 63 -1.77 15.17 -1.33
CA ARG A 63 -3.16 15.21 -1.84
C ARG A 63 -4.20 14.92 -0.75
N ALA A 64 -3.85 14.09 0.23
CA ALA A 64 -4.70 13.77 1.38
C ALA A 64 -4.61 14.81 2.51
N GLY A 65 -3.77 15.85 2.38
CA GLY A 65 -3.55 16.86 3.42
C GLY A 65 -2.73 16.37 4.61
N LEU A 66 -2.03 15.23 4.49
CA LEU A 66 -1.21 14.63 5.54
C LEU A 66 0.23 15.18 5.58
N ALA A 67 0.63 15.95 4.57
CA ALA A 67 1.94 16.59 4.43
C ALA A 67 1.85 17.86 3.59
N GLY A 68 2.73 18.83 3.80
CA GLY A 68 2.80 20.06 2.99
C GLY A 68 3.54 19.86 1.67
N GLN A 69 4.52 18.95 1.64
CA GLN A 69 5.28 18.58 0.44
C GLN A 69 5.71 17.10 0.46
N ILE A 70 6.14 16.62 -0.71
CA ILE A 70 6.67 15.27 -0.85
C ILE A 70 7.90 15.10 0.06
N GLY A 71 7.94 13.99 0.80
CA GLY A 71 9.05 13.66 1.70
C GLY A 71 8.78 13.97 3.17
N GLU A 72 7.77 14.79 3.50
CA GLU A 72 7.45 15.12 4.89
C GLU A 72 6.62 14.04 5.60
N TYR A 73 5.91 13.19 4.85
CA TYR A 73 5.08 12.15 5.46
C TYR A 73 5.95 10.97 5.93
N PRO A 74 6.08 10.72 7.26
CA PRO A 74 7.06 9.78 7.80
C PRO A 74 6.76 8.32 7.45
N HIS A 75 5.53 8.01 7.04
CA HIS A 75 5.11 6.66 6.65
C HIS A 75 5.06 6.47 5.12
N ALA A 76 5.49 7.45 4.33
CA ALA A 76 5.55 7.36 2.86
C ALA A 76 6.58 6.32 2.37
N TRP A 77 7.48 5.91 3.27
CA TRP A 77 8.53 4.95 3.01
C TRP A 77 8.51 3.93 4.13
N SER A 78 8.52 2.65 3.78
CA SER A 78 9.12 1.67 4.68
C SER A 78 10.59 2.07 4.79
N VAL A 79 10.96 2.84 5.81
CA VAL A 79 12.35 2.97 6.23
C VAL A 79 12.81 1.55 6.52
N TRP A 80 13.62 1.00 5.64
CA TRP A 80 14.37 -0.21 5.92
C TRP A 80 15.46 0.23 6.90
N ALA A 81 15.18 0.04 8.20
CA ALA A 81 16.23 0.00 9.21
C ALA A 81 16.93 -1.36 9.16
#